data_AF-A0A554MJH9-F1
#
_entry.id   AF-A0A554MJH9-F1
#
_cell.length_a   1.000
_cell.length_b   1.000
_cell.length_c   1.000
_cell.angle_alpha   90.00
_cell.angle_beta   90.00
_cell.angle_gamma   90.00
#
_symmetry.space_group_name_H-M   'P 1'
#
loop_
_entity.id
_entity.type
_entity.pdbx_description
1 polymer ?
#
loop_
_entity_poly.entity_id
_entity_poly.type
_entity_poly.pdbx_seq_one_letter_code
_entity_poly.pdbx_strand_id
1 'polypeptide(L)'
;MNLKYEIKPENLKVLEIKQITLNKDKFGALTFDKAYPKLHEIRKMLVEFEELGYVDLLTSDEVNEVNSLKSQLLHYVQRVNDLNPETDATFNINVRDSLENEIDNFCKGATKQLRANLVFLRQEAARKSTDQQSLAEEQKAATQARKQTEETLNLLQQKLEKLNEREQQLETTSGKVGAKALAIHFNTETILYQGRADGWFKAVVISYLLLVVLTLGIVAYYTWWHQGGWAALTWQEGTAKLALLAVSWYAVSFFIRSYNVNSHLAAVNRHRTAVAGTLEDFLASNPSATGEMLQNGTDAMFKHAAIGFITKAEKDSGNPLLEIVNKITNPKPD
;
A
#
# COMPACT_ATOMS: atom_id res chain seq x y z
N MET A 1 60.87 -22.75 -41.59
CA MET A 1 60.73 -22.23 -40.20
C MET A 1 60.06 -23.33 -39.40
N ASN A 2 60.81 -24.08 -38.58
CA ASN A 2 60.29 -25.22 -37.82
C ASN A 2 59.56 -24.70 -36.57
N LEU A 3 58.27 -24.43 -36.69
CA LEU A 3 57.43 -24.25 -35.52
C LEU A 3 57.21 -25.63 -34.88
N LYS A 4 58.16 -26.06 -34.04
CA LYS A 4 57.95 -27.17 -33.11
C LYS A 4 57.02 -26.66 -32.00
N TYR A 5 55.73 -26.58 -32.31
CA TYR A 5 54.73 -26.46 -31.27
C TYR A 5 54.78 -27.74 -30.45
N GLU A 6 55.03 -27.62 -29.16
CA GLU A 6 54.95 -28.77 -28.25
C GLU A 6 53.47 -29.13 -28.10
N ILE A 7 53.04 -30.19 -28.79
CA ILE A 7 51.66 -30.68 -28.79
C ILE A 7 51.41 -31.35 -27.44
N LYS A 8 50.99 -30.56 -26.46
CA LYS A 8 50.64 -31.00 -25.10
C LYS A 8 49.15 -30.78 -24.81
N PRO A 9 48.53 -31.59 -23.92
CA PRO A 9 47.17 -31.39 -23.42
C PRO A 9 46.87 -29.97 -22.96
N GLU A 10 47.82 -29.32 -22.32
CA GLU A 10 47.68 -27.98 -21.75
C GLU A 10 47.63 -26.88 -22.83
N ASN A 11 48.11 -27.17 -24.04
CA ASN A 11 48.26 -26.19 -25.13
C ASN A 11 47.09 -26.20 -26.12
N LEU A 12 45.98 -26.88 -25.80
CA LEU A 12 44.85 -27.01 -26.74
C LEU A 12 44.28 -25.64 -27.18
N LYS A 13 44.31 -24.63 -26.30
CA LYS A 13 43.89 -23.25 -26.61
C LYS A 13 44.79 -22.54 -27.62
N VAL A 14 46.07 -22.90 -27.69
CA VAL A 14 47.07 -22.24 -28.55
C VAL A 14 47.38 -23.07 -29.80
N LEU A 15 46.91 -24.33 -29.87
CA LEU A 15 47.19 -25.25 -30.97
C LEU A 15 46.66 -24.75 -32.33
N GLU A 16 47.56 -24.39 -33.23
CA GLU A 16 47.25 -23.91 -34.58
C GLU A 16 47.02 -25.06 -35.57
N ILE A 17 45.92 -25.80 -35.39
CA ILE A 17 45.54 -26.95 -36.26
C ILE A 17 45.62 -26.58 -37.75
N LYS A 18 45.23 -25.35 -38.12
CA LYS A 18 45.29 -24.85 -39.50
C LYS A 18 46.70 -24.91 -40.10
N GLN A 19 47.70 -24.46 -39.36
CA GLN A 19 49.08 -24.45 -39.83
C GLN A 19 49.64 -25.86 -39.95
N ILE A 20 49.15 -26.80 -39.14
CA ILE A 20 49.58 -28.20 -39.17
C ILE A 20 48.95 -28.95 -40.36
N THR A 21 47.65 -28.77 -40.61
CA THR A 21 46.91 -29.55 -41.62
C THR A 21 47.00 -28.97 -43.03
N LEU A 22 47.16 -27.65 -43.17
CA LEU A 22 47.13 -26.94 -44.46
C LEU A 22 48.50 -26.40 -44.88
N ASN A 23 49.59 -26.98 -44.36
CA ASN A 23 50.94 -26.55 -44.70
C ASN A 23 51.29 -26.94 -46.15
N LYS A 24 51.14 -25.99 -47.08
CA LYS A 24 51.45 -26.20 -48.51
C LYS A 24 52.94 -26.41 -48.75
N ASP A 25 53.81 -25.79 -47.96
CA ASP A 25 55.26 -25.93 -48.10
C ASP A 25 55.69 -27.36 -47.76
N LYS A 26 54.98 -28.01 -46.82
CA LYS A 26 55.27 -29.38 -46.37
C LYS A 26 54.57 -30.46 -47.20
N PHE A 27 53.30 -30.27 -47.54
CA PHE A 27 52.46 -31.30 -48.17
C PHE A 27 52.19 -31.07 -49.67
N GLY A 28 52.57 -29.93 -50.24
CA GLY A 28 52.27 -29.58 -51.62
C GLY A 28 50.76 -29.63 -51.91
N ALA A 29 50.36 -30.46 -52.87
CA ALA A 29 48.95 -30.67 -53.24
C ALA A 29 48.20 -31.70 -52.36
N LEU A 30 48.90 -32.38 -51.43
CA LEU A 30 48.35 -33.44 -50.57
C LEU A 30 48.00 -32.92 -49.16
N THR A 31 47.46 -31.71 -49.06
CA THR A 31 46.98 -31.11 -47.81
C THR A 31 45.74 -31.82 -47.24
N PHE A 32 45.51 -31.65 -45.93
CA PHE A 32 44.40 -32.26 -45.19
C PHE A 32 43.17 -31.33 -45.14
N ASP A 33 42.72 -30.85 -46.31
CA ASP A 33 41.65 -29.86 -46.43
C ASP A 33 40.31 -30.35 -45.87
N LYS A 34 40.02 -31.66 -45.99
CA LYS A 34 38.74 -32.23 -45.51
C LYS A 34 38.74 -32.49 -44.01
N ALA A 35 39.90 -32.82 -43.44
CA ALA A 35 40.06 -33.11 -42.02
C ALA A 35 40.16 -31.83 -41.16
N TYR A 36 40.77 -30.77 -41.69
CA TYR A 36 40.95 -29.49 -41.00
C TYR A 36 39.68 -28.95 -40.30
N PRO A 37 38.55 -28.72 -41.00
CA PRO A 37 37.38 -28.10 -40.37
C PRO A 37 36.82 -28.95 -39.23
N LYS A 38 36.92 -30.28 -39.33
CA LYS A 38 36.39 -31.23 -38.34
C LYS A 38 37.25 -31.25 -37.08
N LEU A 39 38.57 -31.33 -37.24
CA LEU A 39 39.52 -31.22 -36.12
C LEU A 39 39.39 -29.88 -35.40
N HIS A 40 39.19 -28.79 -36.16
CA HIS A 40 38.97 -27.47 -35.59
C HIS A 40 37.67 -27.39 -34.77
N GLU A 41 36.59 -28.00 -35.25
CA GLU A 41 35.31 -28.07 -34.52
C GLU A 41 35.44 -28.83 -33.19
N ILE A 42 36.09 -30.01 -33.20
CA ILE A 42 36.35 -30.78 -31.97
C ILE A 42 37.22 -29.98 -30.99
N ARG A 43 38.28 -29.33 -31.47
CA ARG A 43 39.11 -28.45 -30.63
C ARG A 43 38.26 -27.36 -29.99
N LYS A 44 37.41 -26.68 -30.76
CA LYS A 44 36.55 -25.61 -30.25
C LYS A 44 35.62 -26.12 -29.15
N MET A 45 34.99 -27.28 -29.37
CA MET A 45 34.15 -27.92 -28.36
C MET A 45 34.95 -28.22 -27.09
N LEU A 46 36.11 -28.87 -27.19
CA LEU A 46 36.94 -29.21 -26.03
C LEU A 46 37.47 -27.98 -25.28
N VAL A 47 37.80 -26.89 -25.97
CA VAL A 47 38.17 -25.61 -25.33
C VAL A 47 36.98 -25.04 -24.56
N GLU A 48 35.77 -25.14 -25.11
CA GLU A 48 34.56 -24.70 -24.42
C GLU A 48 34.27 -25.54 -23.16
N PHE A 49 34.56 -26.85 -23.16
CA PHE A 49 34.51 -27.66 -21.93
C PHE A 49 35.41 -27.08 -20.83
N GLU A 50 36.65 -26.71 -21.17
CA GLU A 50 37.59 -26.12 -20.20
C GLU A 50 37.08 -24.78 -19.67
N GLU A 51 36.53 -23.94 -20.54
CA GLU A 51 35.97 -22.64 -20.14
C GLU A 51 34.73 -22.78 -19.24
N LEU A 52 33.94 -23.82 -19.43
CA LEU A 52 32.76 -24.12 -18.62
C LEU A 52 33.08 -24.91 -17.34
N GLY A 53 34.36 -25.22 -17.08
CA GLY A 53 34.77 -25.91 -15.84
C GLY A 53 34.24 -27.35 -15.74
N TYR A 54 34.28 -28.11 -16.83
CA TYR A 54 33.67 -29.45 -16.90
C TYR A 54 34.15 -30.44 -15.81
N VAL A 55 35.37 -30.28 -15.31
CA VAL A 55 35.94 -31.15 -14.27
C VAL A 55 35.13 -31.11 -12.98
N ASP A 56 34.55 -29.96 -12.65
CA ASP A 56 33.79 -29.75 -11.42
C ASP A 56 32.31 -30.13 -11.56
N LEU A 57 31.81 -30.23 -12.80
CA LEU A 57 30.39 -30.32 -13.10
C LEU A 57 29.97 -31.68 -13.67
N LEU A 58 30.90 -32.43 -14.26
CA LEU A 58 30.63 -33.74 -14.82
C LEU A 58 31.06 -34.86 -13.87
N THR A 59 30.53 -36.06 -14.10
CA THR A 59 30.95 -37.27 -13.38
C THR A 59 32.38 -37.65 -13.77
N SER A 60 33.07 -38.41 -12.91
CA SER A 60 34.43 -38.88 -13.18
C SER A 60 34.55 -39.64 -14.50
N ASP A 61 33.52 -40.42 -14.86
CA ASP A 61 33.48 -41.18 -16.12
C ASP A 61 33.41 -40.24 -17.33
N GLU A 62 32.52 -39.25 -17.30
CA GLU A 62 32.41 -38.24 -18.37
C GLU A 62 33.68 -37.38 -18.49
N VAL A 63 34.32 -37.03 -17.36
CA VAL A 63 35.61 -36.32 -17.35
C VAL A 63 36.69 -37.17 -18.03
N ASN A 64 36.75 -38.46 -17.71
CA ASN A 64 37.69 -39.40 -18.33
C ASN A 64 37.43 -39.56 -19.83
N GLU A 65 36.17 -39.60 -20.25
CA GLU A 65 35.79 -39.62 -21.67
C GLU A 65 36.27 -38.37 -22.42
N VAL A 66 36.01 -37.17 -21.86
CA VAL A 66 36.46 -35.91 -22.45
C VAL A 66 38.00 -35.85 -22.54
N ASN A 67 38.70 -36.30 -21.50
CA ASN A 67 40.16 -36.37 -21.47
C ASN A 67 40.73 -37.37 -22.50
N SER A 68 40.05 -38.50 -22.68
CA SER A 68 40.40 -39.49 -23.70
C SER A 68 40.24 -38.90 -25.10
N LEU A 69 39.12 -38.23 -25.39
CA LEU A 69 38.89 -37.55 -26.66
C LEU A 69 39.92 -36.44 -26.93
N LYS A 70 40.29 -35.69 -25.90
CA LYS A 70 41.37 -34.68 -25.96
C LYS A 70 42.70 -35.32 -26.34
N SER A 71 43.05 -36.43 -25.71
CA SER A 71 44.29 -37.16 -26.01
C SER A 71 44.30 -37.73 -27.43
N GLN A 72 43.17 -38.27 -27.88
CA GLN A 72 43.00 -38.79 -29.25
C GLN A 72 43.11 -37.67 -30.29
N LEU A 73 42.50 -36.52 -30.05
CA LEU A 73 42.62 -35.35 -30.93
C LEU A 73 44.09 -34.96 -31.09
N LEU A 74 44.84 -34.84 -29.98
CA LEU A 74 46.26 -34.50 -30.03
C LEU A 74 47.09 -35.54 -30.75
N HIS A 75 46.79 -36.82 -30.54
CA HIS A 75 47.44 -37.90 -31.28
C HIS A 75 47.21 -37.80 -32.79
N TYR A 76 46.00 -37.48 -33.25
CA TYR A 76 45.75 -37.25 -34.69
C TYR A 76 46.46 -36.01 -35.22
N VAL A 77 46.46 -34.91 -34.47
CA VAL A 77 47.18 -33.68 -34.87
C VAL A 77 48.70 -33.94 -34.93
N GLN A 78 49.23 -34.70 -33.98
CA GLN A 78 50.64 -35.08 -33.95
C GLN A 78 51.00 -36.03 -35.09
N ARG A 79 50.16 -37.03 -35.39
CA ARG A 79 50.35 -37.91 -36.56
C ARG A 79 50.42 -37.10 -37.86
N VAL A 80 49.53 -36.12 -38.04
CA VAL A 80 49.61 -35.21 -39.20
C VAL A 80 50.89 -34.39 -39.18
N ASN A 81 51.29 -33.87 -38.02
CA ASN A 81 52.50 -33.07 -37.87
C ASN A 81 53.80 -33.87 -38.09
N ASP A 82 53.82 -35.16 -37.79
CA ASP A 82 55.03 -35.98 -37.86
C ASP A 82 55.25 -36.58 -39.25
N LEU A 83 54.20 -36.63 -40.10
CA LEU A 83 54.33 -37.02 -41.50
C LEU A 83 55.26 -36.07 -42.26
N ASN A 84 56.31 -36.59 -42.90
CA ASN A 84 57.22 -35.78 -43.71
C ASN A 84 57.32 -36.35 -45.14
N PRO A 85 56.65 -35.73 -46.13
CA PRO A 85 56.65 -36.22 -47.51
C PRO A 85 58.03 -36.23 -48.17
N GLU A 86 58.98 -35.42 -47.71
CA GLU A 86 60.33 -35.36 -48.28
C GLU A 86 61.21 -36.54 -47.85
N THR A 87 60.98 -37.07 -46.64
CA THR A 87 61.80 -38.16 -46.07
C THR A 87 61.09 -39.51 -46.06
N ASP A 88 59.76 -39.51 -46.13
CA ASP A 88 58.94 -40.72 -46.10
C ASP A 88 58.41 -41.05 -47.51
N ALA A 89 59.15 -41.91 -48.21
CA ALA A 89 58.80 -42.38 -49.56
C ALA A 89 57.46 -43.14 -49.61
N THR A 90 56.88 -43.52 -48.45
CA THR A 90 55.60 -44.22 -48.38
C THR A 90 54.39 -43.27 -48.35
N PHE A 91 54.59 -41.98 -48.10
CA PHE A 91 53.51 -41.00 -48.09
C PHE A 91 52.96 -40.75 -49.51
N ASN A 92 51.71 -41.15 -49.72
CA ASN A 92 51.00 -40.97 -50.98
C ASN A 92 49.53 -40.63 -50.74
N ILE A 93 48.79 -40.41 -51.82
CA ILE A 93 47.36 -40.05 -51.78
C ILE A 93 46.51 -41.04 -50.98
N ASN A 94 46.81 -42.34 -51.03
CA ASN A 94 46.05 -43.37 -50.33
C ASN A 94 46.30 -43.29 -48.81
N VAL A 95 47.54 -43.02 -48.38
CA VAL A 95 47.88 -42.83 -46.96
C VAL A 95 47.19 -41.59 -46.41
N ARG A 96 47.21 -40.49 -47.17
CA ARG A 96 46.47 -39.26 -46.80
C ARG A 96 44.97 -39.54 -46.66
N ASP A 97 44.36 -40.15 -47.67
CA ASP A 97 42.91 -40.40 -47.68
C ASP A 97 42.48 -41.38 -46.59
N SER A 98 43.30 -42.39 -46.28
CA SER A 98 43.08 -43.28 -45.14
C SER A 98 43.09 -42.51 -43.82
N LEU A 99 44.10 -41.65 -43.60
CA LEU A 99 44.18 -40.84 -42.38
C LEU A 99 43.03 -39.82 -42.29
N GLU A 100 42.62 -39.21 -43.41
CA GLU A 100 41.44 -38.34 -43.45
C GLU A 100 40.15 -39.09 -43.06
N ASN A 101 39.99 -40.33 -43.50
CA ASN A 101 38.84 -41.17 -43.15
C ASN A 101 38.86 -41.58 -41.67
N GLU A 102 40.03 -41.91 -41.11
CA GLU A 102 40.19 -42.16 -39.67
C GLU A 102 39.81 -40.93 -38.85
N ILE A 103 40.32 -39.76 -39.23
CA ILE A 103 40.01 -38.49 -38.57
C ILE A 103 38.52 -38.15 -38.69
N ASP A 104 37.90 -38.38 -39.84
CA ASP A 104 36.47 -38.16 -40.04
C ASP A 104 35.62 -39.03 -39.09
N ASN A 105 35.94 -40.32 -38.99
CA ASN A 105 35.23 -41.25 -38.12
C ASN A 105 35.41 -40.88 -36.64
N PHE A 106 36.63 -40.52 -36.25
CA PHE A 106 36.90 -39.99 -34.91
C PHE A 106 36.07 -38.73 -34.63
N CYS A 107 36.09 -37.73 -35.52
CA CYS A 107 35.37 -36.48 -35.32
C CYS A 107 33.86 -36.71 -35.22
N LYS A 108 33.28 -37.59 -36.04
CA LYS A 108 31.85 -37.93 -35.95
C LYS A 108 31.49 -38.55 -34.61
N GLY A 109 32.31 -39.47 -34.10
CA GLY A 109 32.14 -40.08 -32.78
C GLY A 109 32.27 -39.06 -31.66
N ALA A 110 33.35 -38.28 -31.68
CA ALA A 110 33.65 -37.25 -30.69
C ALA A 110 32.54 -36.17 -30.65
N THR A 111 32.08 -35.66 -31.79
CA THR A 111 30.99 -34.67 -31.83
C THR A 111 29.71 -35.19 -31.19
N LYS A 112 29.37 -36.47 -31.43
CA LYS A 112 28.16 -37.07 -30.84
C LYS A 112 28.27 -37.15 -29.32
N GLN A 113 29.42 -37.54 -28.80
CA GLN A 113 29.67 -37.67 -27.36
C GLN A 113 29.74 -36.30 -26.66
N LEU A 114 30.51 -35.37 -27.22
CA LEU A 114 30.73 -34.05 -26.62
C LEU A 114 29.47 -33.18 -26.59
N ARG A 115 28.54 -33.33 -27.55
CA ARG A 115 27.35 -32.48 -27.64
C ARG A 115 26.42 -32.58 -26.43
N ALA A 116 26.19 -33.79 -25.90
CA ALA A 116 25.27 -33.97 -24.78
C ALA A 116 25.78 -33.22 -23.53
N ASN A 117 27.06 -33.41 -23.21
CA ASN A 117 27.67 -32.81 -22.03
C ASN A 117 27.83 -31.29 -22.19
N LEU A 118 28.12 -30.78 -23.40
CA LEU A 118 28.15 -29.33 -23.64
C LEU A 118 26.81 -28.65 -23.42
N VAL A 119 25.70 -29.29 -23.82
CA VAL A 119 24.37 -28.72 -23.59
C VAL A 119 24.10 -28.57 -22.09
N PHE A 120 24.43 -29.60 -21.30
CA PHE A 120 24.32 -29.55 -19.85
C PHE A 120 25.19 -28.44 -19.25
N LEU A 121 26.48 -28.38 -19.60
CA LEU A 121 27.40 -27.38 -19.08
C LEU A 121 26.97 -25.94 -19.40
N ARG A 122 26.44 -25.70 -20.62
CA ARG A 122 25.90 -24.39 -21.01
C ARG A 122 24.67 -24.00 -20.19
N GLN A 123 23.79 -24.96 -19.88
CA GLN A 123 22.61 -24.71 -19.07
C GLN A 123 22.99 -24.37 -17.63
N GLU A 124 23.95 -25.07 -17.04
CA GLU A 124 24.45 -24.78 -15.70
C GLU A 124 25.16 -23.42 -15.62
N ALA A 125 25.95 -23.06 -16.64
CA ALA A 125 26.55 -21.73 -16.71
C ALA A 125 25.50 -20.61 -16.81
N ALA A 126 24.40 -20.83 -17.57
CA ALA A 126 23.29 -19.89 -17.67
C ALA A 126 22.48 -19.77 -16.37
N ARG A 127 22.35 -20.85 -15.60
CA ARG A 127 21.72 -20.81 -14.27
C ARG A 127 22.55 -20.00 -13.29
N LYS A 128 23.86 -20.28 -13.21
CA LYS A 128 24.79 -19.54 -12.33
C LYS A 128 24.81 -18.04 -12.62
N SER A 129 24.73 -17.63 -13.90
CA SER A 129 24.67 -16.20 -14.25
C SER A 129 23.34 -15.55 -13.86
N THR A 130 22.23 -16.28 -13.96
CA THR A 130 20.90 -15.80 -13.54
C THR A 130 20.82 -15.66 -12.02
N ASP A 131 21.36 -16.64 -11.27
CA ASP A 131 21.40 -16.60 -9.79
C ASP A 131 22.32 -15.49 -9.27
N GLN A 132 23.41 -15.18 -9.98
CA GLN A 132 24.25 -14.03 -9.63
C GLN A 132 23.55 -12.69 -9.87
N GLN A 133 22.73 -12.58 -10.92
CA GLN A 133 21.93 -11.37 -11.17
C GLN A 133 20.84 -11.18 -10.12
N SER A 134 20.12 -12.24 -9.76
CA SER A 134 19.08 -12.17 -8.72
C SER A 134 19.67 -11.79 -7.35
N LEU A 135 20.81 -12.35 -6.97
CA LEU A 135 21.52 -11.98 -5.74
C LEU A 135 21.93 -10.49 -5.73
N ALA A 136 22.40 -9.95 -6.85
CA ALA A 136 22.75 -8.54 -6.96
C ALA A 136 21.52 -7.62 -6.83
N GLU A 137 20.38 -8.04 -7.39
CA GLU A 137 19.10 -7.32 -7.24
C GLU A 137 18.59 -7.35 -5.80
N GLU A 138 18.65 -8.50 -5.12
CA GLU A 138 18.28 -8.65 -3.72
C GLU A 138 19.14 -7.77 -2.80
N GLN A 139 20.45 -7.72 -3.02
CA GLN A 139 21.36 -6.85 -2.25
C GLN A 139 21.02 -5.37 -2.44
N LYS A 140 20.65 -4.96 -3.66
CA LYS A 140 20.23 -3.59 -3.96
C LYS A 140 18.91 -3.25 -3.27
N ALA A 141 17.93 -4.16 -3.31
CA ALA A 141 16.65 -4.00 -2.64
C ALA A 141 16.82 -3.92 -1.11
N ALA A 142 17.64 -4.80 -0.53
CA ALA A 142 17.95 -4.78 0.91
C ALA A 142 18.62 -3.47 1.34
N THR A 143 19.52 -2.93 0.53
CA THR A 143 20.18 -1.64 0.79
C THR A 143 19.20 -0.47 0.71
N GLN A 144 18.27 -0.48 -0.24
CA GLN A 144 17.20 0.53 -0.33
C GLN A 144 16.24 0.46 0.85
N ALA A 145 15.83 -0.75 1.25
CA ALA A 145 14.98 -0.94 2.42
C ALA A 145 15.64 -0.43 3.72
N ARG A 146 16.95 -0.66 3.89
CA ARG A 146 17.72 -0.09 5.02
C ARG A 146 17.68 1.44 5.03
N LYS A 147 17.93 2.09 3.89
CA LYS A 147 17.85 3.57 3.80
C LYS A 147 16.46 4.10 4.16
N GLN A 148 15.41 3.48 3.63
CA GLN A 148 14.03 3.88 3.97
C GLN A 148 13.72 3.67 5.47
N THR A 149 14.29 2.64 6.08
CA THR A 149 14.12 2.36 7.51
C THR A 149 14.84 3.40 8.37
N GLU A 150 16.06 3.79 8.00
CA GLU A 150 16.82 4.87 8.66
C GLU A 150 16.12 6.23 8.52
N GLU A 151 15.62 6.58 7.33
CA GLU A 151 14.84 7.80 7.11
C GLU A 151 13.57 7.82 7.96
N THR A 152 12.87 6.68 8.06
CA THR A 152 11.66 6.55 8.88
C THR A 152 11.98 6.66 10.36
N LEU A 153 13.07 6.04 10.82
CA LEU A 153 13.54 6.15 12.21
C LEU A 153 13.89 7.58 12.59
N ASN A 154 14.62 8.29 11.72
CA ASN A 154 14.97 9.70 11.94
C ASN A 154 13.71 10.58 12.02
N LEU A 155 12.73 10.33 11.13
CA LEU A 155 11.46 11.05 11.13
C LEU A 155 10.62 10.75 12.38
N LEU A 156 10.64 9.50 12.86
CA LEU A 156 10.00 9.11 14.11
C LEU A 156 10.66 9.76 15.32
N GLN A 157 12.00 9.79 15.38
CA GLN A 157 12.73 10.48 16.44
C GLN A 157 12.41 11.97 16.47
N GLN A 158 12.40 12.65 15.32
CA GLN A 158 12.00 14.07 15.24
C GLN A 158 10.55 14.29 15.69
N LYS A 159 9.63 13.38 15.38
CA LYS A 159 8.24 13.46 15.86
C LYS A 159 8.15 13.25 17.37
N LEU A 160 8.93 12.33 17.91
CA LEU A 160 8.97 12.03 19.34
C LEU A 160 9.57 13.21 20.12
N GLU A 161 10.63 13.82 19.62
CA GLU A 161 11.23 15.04 20.19
C GLU A 161 10.20 16.20 20.19
N LYS A 162 9.51 16.44 19.08
CA LYS A 162 8.42 17.44 19.01
C LYS A 162 7.24 17.12 19.94
N LEU A 163 6.95 15.85 20.18
CA LEU A 163 5.92 15.44 21.13
C LEU A 163 6.36 15.68 22.57
N ASN A 164 7.60 15.35 22.92
CA ASN A 164 8.17 15.63 24.23
C ASN A 164 8.26 17.14 24.51
N GLU A 165 8.65 17.95 23.52
CA GLU A 165 8.62 19.42 23.64
C GLU A 165 7.20 19.93 23.90
N ARG A 166 6.20 19.37 23.20
CA ARG A 166 4.79 19.70 23.44
C ARG A 166 4.32 19.22 24.81
N GLU A 167 4.75 18.06 25.28
CA GLU A 167 4.40 17.50 26.58
C GLU A 167 4.98 18.34 27.72
N GLN A 168 6.22 18.82 27.63
CA GLN A 168 6.81 19.76 28.58
C GLN A 168 6.11 21.14 28.56
N GLN A 169 5.67 21.59 27.40
CA GLN A 169 4.80 22.78 27.30
C GLN A 169 3.39 22.53 27.88
N LEU A 170 2.89 21.29 27.86
CA LEU A 170 1.60 20.91 28.42
C LEU A 170 1.63 20.79 29.94
N GLU A 171 2.70 20.23 30.52
CA GLU A 171 2.88 20.13 31.99
C GLU A 171 2.90 21.52 32.66
N THR A 172 3.47 22.52 32.00
CA THR A 172 3.53 23.90 32.50
C THR A 172 2.28 24.74 32.21
N THR A 173 1.37 24.26 31.35
CA THR A 173 0.22 25.05 30.84
C THR A 173 -1.12 24.28 30.85
N SER A 174 -1.29 23.33 31.76
CA SER A 174 -2.45 22.42 31.81
C SER A 174 -3.81 23.14 31.86
N GLY A 175 -3.89 24.29 32.53
CA GLY A 175 -5.11 25.13 32.60
C GLY A 175 -5.46 25.84 31.30
N LYS A 176 -4.48 26.37 30.55
CA LYS A 176 -4.71 27.12 29.30
C LYS A 176 -5.13 26.19 28.17
N VAL A 177 -4.48 25.02 28.07
CA VAL A 177 -4.83 24.02 27.06
C VAL A 177 -6.20 23.41 27.34
N GLY A 178 -6.53 23.16 28.62
CA GLY A 178 -7.87 22.75 29.04
C GLY A 178 -8.95 23.78 28.66
N ALA A 179 -8.74 25.05 28.98
CA ALA A 179 -9.66 26.14 28.64
C ALA A 179 -9.88 26.25 27.12
N LYS A 180 -8.80 26.19 26.33
CA LYS A 180 -8.87 26.25 24.86
C LYS A 180 -9.59 25.04 24.26
N ALA A 181 -9.30 23.83 24.75
CA ALA A 181 -9.98 22.62 24.29
C ALA A 181 -11.48 22.68 24.60
N LEU A 182 -11.86 23.14 25.79
CA LEU A 182 -13.26 23.36 26.18
C LEU A 182 -13.93 24.45 25.33
N ALA A 183 -13.23 25.55 25.03
CA ALA A 183 -13.75 26.60 24.16
C ALA A 183 -14.09 26.07 22.77
N ILE A 184 -13.19 25.28 22.17
CA ILE A 184 -13.41 24.65 20.85
C ILE A 184 -14.58 23.67 20.92
N HIS A 185 -14.65 22.85 21.97
CA HIS A 185 -15.74 21.89 22.17
C HIS A 185 -17.11 22.60 22.27
N PHE A 186 -17.26 23.58 23.17
CA PHE A 186 -18.51 24.31 23.33
C PHE A 186 -18.89 25.14 22.10
N ASN A 187 -17.92 25.67 21.35
CA ASN A 187 -18.20 26.35 20.09
C ASN A 187 -18.79 25.38 19.06
N THR A 188 -18.22 24.17 18.97
CA THR A 188 -18.70 23.12 18.07
C THR A 188 -20.13 22.70 18.43
N GLU A 189 -20.41 22.49 19.72
CA GLU A 189 -21.78 22.20 20.18
C GLU A 189 -22.73 23.37 19.92
N THR A 190 -22.28 24.62 20.08
CA THR A 190 -23.09 25.82 19.80
C THR A 190 -23.55 25.83 18.36
N ILE A 191 -22.64 25.61 17.40
CA ILE A 191 -22.96 25.57 15.96
C ILE A 191 -23.96 24.45 15.67
N LEU A 192 -23.76 23.27 16.26
CA LEU A 192 -24.65 22.12 16.10
C LEU A 192 -26.07 22.41 16.63
N TYR A 193 -26.19 22.92 17.86
CA TYR A 193 -27.50 23.22 18.44
C TYR A 193 -28.18 24.41 17.77
N GLN A 194 -27.41 25.40 17.32
CA GLN A 194 -27.94 26.51 16.53
C GLN A 194 -28.51 26.03 15.19
N GLY A 195 -27.76 25.18 14.46
CA GLY A 195 -28.27 24.58 13.22
C GLY A 195 -29.53 23.75 13.42
N ARG A 196 -29.62 23.00 14.53
CA ARG A 196 -30.84 22.27 14.91
C ARG A 196 -31.99 23.21 15.27
N ALA A 197 -31.72 24.27 16.01
CA ALA A 197 -32.73 25.28 16.34
C ALA A 197 -33.29 25.92 15.06
N ASP A 198 -32.43 26.32 14.11
CA ASP A 198 -32.88 26.88 12.83
C ASP A 198 -33.75 25.89 12.03
N GLY A 199 -33.40 24.60 12.08
CA GLY A 199 -34.22 23.52 11.51
C GLY A 199 -35.61 23.42 12.16
N TRP A 200 -35.67 23.42 13.49
CA TRP A 200 -36.93 23.39 14.22
C TRP A 200 -37.76 24.65 14.00
N PHE A 201 -37.13 25.83 13.92
CA PHE A 201 -37.83 27.08 13.62
C PHE A 201 -38.54 27.02 12.26
N LYS A 202 -37.84 26.53 11.22
CA LYS A 202 -38.45 26.31 9.89
C LYS A 202 -39.62 25.32 9.98
N ALA A 203 -39.49 24.25 10.76
CA ALA A 203 -40.56 23.29 10.99
C ALA A 203 -41.78 23.95 11.69
N VAL A 204 -41.56 24.81 12.70
CA VAL A 204 -42.62 25.60 13.34
C VAL A 204 -43.34 26.46 12.30
N VAL A 205 -42.61 27.23 11.50
CA VAL A 205 -43.20 28.13 10.48
C VAL A 205 -44.03 27.33 9.48
N ILE A 206 -43.49 26.24 8.93
CA ILE A 206 -44.19 25.41 7.95
C ILE A 206 -45.43 24.75 8.57
N SER A 207 -45.29 24.13 9.75
CA SER A 207 -46.40 23.45 10.43
C SER A 207 -47.53 24.42 10.81
N TYR A 208 -47.19 25.64 11.24
CA TYR A 208 -48.15 26.69 11.53
C TYR A 208 -48.88 27.16 10.26
N LEU A 209 -48.16 27.37 9.14
CA LEU A 209 -48.78 27.71 7.86
C LEU A 209 -49.73 26.61 7.38
N LEU A 210 -49.32 25.34 7.50
CA LEU A 210 -50.18 24.20 7.17
C LEU A 210 -51.43 24.15 8.05
N LEU A 211 -51.30 24.42 9.35
CA LEU A 211 -52.43 24.48 10.28
C LEU A 211 -53.42 25.59 9.87
N VAL A 212 -52.92 26.77 9.49
CA VAL A 212 -53.75 27.89 9.02
C VAL A 212 -54.45 27.52 7.72
N VAL A 213 -53.74 26.98 6.73
CA VAL A 213 -54.32 26.52 5.45
C VAL A 213 -55.38 25.45 5.68
N LEU A 214 -55.13 24.49 6.58
CA LEU A 214 -56.07 23.43 6.91
C LEU A 214 -57.33 23.99 7.58
N THR A 215 -57.16 24.92 8.53
CA THR A 215 -58.29 25.57 9.22
C THR A 215 -59.12 26.39 8.24
N LEU A 216 -58.47 27.20 7.39
CA LEU A 216 -59.15 27.98 6.35
C LEU A 216 -59.83 27.07 5.32
N GLY A 217 -59.20 25.96 4.93
CA GLY A 217 -59.77 24.98 4.01
C GLY A 217 -61.04 24.33 4.56
N ILE A 218 -61.05 23.97 5.85
CA ILE A 218 -62.26 23.46 6.52
C ILE A 218 -63.36 24.53 6.48
N VAL A 219 -63.05 25.77 6.87
CA VAL A 219 -64.02 26.87 6.87
C VAL A 219 -64.57 27.12 5.45
N ALA A 220 -63.70 27.29 4.47
CA ALA A 220 -64.04 27.56 3.07
C ALA A 220 -64.90 26.45 2.44
N TYR A 221 -64.58 25.19 2.74
CA TYR A 221 -65.35 24.03 2.27
C TYR A 221 -66.80 24.08 2.75
N TYR A 222 -67.02 24.32 4.05
CA TYR A 222 -68.37 24.38 4.61
C TYR A 222 -69.12 25.67 4.27
N THR A 223 -68.43 26.78 3.96
CA THR A 223 -69.10 28.03 3.57
C THR A 223 -69.50 28.08 2.10
N TRP A 224 -68.68 27.52 1.19
CA TRP A 224 -68.87 27.74 -0.26
C TRP A 224 -69.13 26.47 -1.08
N TRP A 225 -68.63 25.31 -0.67
CA TRP A 225 -68.72 24.10 -1.49
C TRP A 225 -69.74 23.08 -0.98
N HIS A 226 -69.98 23.02 0.33
CA HIS A 226 -70.91 22.05 0.88
C HIS A 226 -72.37 22.54 0.75
N GLN A 227 -73.17 21.84 -0.05
CA GLN A 227 -74.58 22.22 -0.32
C GLN A 227 -75.47 22.33 0.93
N GLY A 228 -75.12 21.63 2.01
CA GLY A 228 -75.83 21.71 3.30
C GLY A 228 -75.24 22.73 4.29
N GLY A 229 -74.21 23.47 3.89
CA GLY A 229 -73.51 24.44 4.73
C GLY A 229 -73.00 23.86 6.04
N TRP A 230 -72.90 24.70 7.07
CA TRP A 230 -72.53 24.29 8.43
C TRP A 230 -73.57 23.37 9.11
N ALA A 231 -74.84 23.40 8.67
CA ALA A 231 -75.92 22.61 9.26
C ALA A 231 -75.81 21.11 8.90
N ALA A 232 -75.13 20.77 7.82
CA ALA A 232 -74.90 19.39 7.40
C ALA A 232 -73.67 18.74 8.07
N LEU A 233 -72.98 19.44 8.98
CA LEU A 233 -71.87 18.86 9.73
C LEU A 233 -72.37 17.75 10.66
N THR A 234 -72.11 16.49 10.30
CA THR A 234 -72.42 15.36 11.16
C THR A 234 -71.50 15.35 12.39
N TRP A 235 -71.98 14.83 13.52
CA TRP A 235 -71.19 14.74 14.76
C TRP A 235 -69.88 13.96 14.57
N GLN A 236 -69.90 12.90 13.77
CA GLN A 236 -68.72 12.09 13.46
C GLN A 236 -67.68 12.89 12.66
N GLU A 237 -68.12 13.68 11.67
CA GLU A 237 -67.22 14.54 10.90
C GLU A 237 -66.64 15.69 11.72
N GLY A 238 -67.44 16.26 12.64
CA GLY A 238 -66.99 17.31 13.54
C GLY A 238 -65.91 16.82 14.50
N THR A 239 -66.13 15.67 15.14
CA THR A 239 -65.16 15.08 16.07
C THR A 239 -63.85 14.69 15.37
N ALA A 240 -63.92 14.12 14.17
CA ALA A 240 -62.73 13.79 13.39
C ALA A 240 -61.87 15.03 13.03
N LYS A 241 -62.51 16.13 12.61
CA LYS A 241 -61.81 17.38 12.28
C LYS A 241 -61.22 18.06 13.52
N LEU A 242 -61.94 18.07 14.63
CA LEU A 242 -61.42 18.57 15.91
C LEU A 242 -60.23 17.76 16.40
N ALA A 243 -60.29 16.42 16.31
CA ALA A 243 -59.16 15.56 16.64
C ALA A 243 -57.95 15.86 15.75
N LEU A 244 -58.16 16.06 14.44
CA LEU A 244 -57.09 16.41 13.51
C LEU A 244 -56.46 17.78 13.81
N LEU A 245 -57.26 18.79 14.15
CA LEU A 245 -56.75 20.10 14.59
C LEU A 245 -55.99 20.00 15.91
N ALA A 246 -56.48 19.21 16.87
CA ALA A 246 -55.81 18.98 18.15
C ALA A 246 -54.44 18.31 17.97
N VAL A 247 -54.36 17.27 17.13
CA VAL A 247 -53.09 16.60 16.81
C VAL A 247 -52.12 17.56 16.10
N SER A 248 -52.62 18.35 15.15
CA SER A 248 -51.81 19.33 14.43
C SER A 248 -51.28 20.43 15.37
N TRP A 249 -52.13 20.92 16.28
CA TRP A 249 -51.73 21.90 17.31
C TRP A 249 -50.68 21.33 18.26
N TYR A 250 -50.84 20.07 18.68
CA TYR A 250 -49.85 19.37 19.49
C TYR A 250 -48.50 19.27 18.76
N ALA A 251 -48.51 18.94 17.46
CA ALA A 251 -47.29 18.89 16.65
C ALA A 251 -46.58 20.26 16.59
N VAL A 252 -47.31 21.35 16.37
CA VAL A 252 -46.77 22.72 16.41
C VAL A 252 -46.13 23.01 17.77
N SER A 253 -46.86 22.69 18.85
CA SER A 253 -46.38 22.90 20.23
C SER A 253 -45.10 22.10 20.52
N PHE A 254 -45.02 20.87 20.01
CA PHE A 254 -43.81 20.04 20.11
C PHE A 254 -42.62 20.65 19.37
N PHE A 255 -42.84 21.19 18.16
CA PHE A 255 -41.78 21.86 17.40
C PHE A 255 -41.30 23.15 18.09
N ILE A 256 -42.21 23.93 18.67
CA ILE A 256 -41.86 25.13 19.46
C ILE A 256 -41.00 24.74 20.67
N ARG A 257 -41.39 23.69 21.41
CA ARG A 257 -40.63 23.20 22.55
C ARG A 257 -39.22 22.75 22.14
N SER A 258 -39.13 21.97 21.06
CA SER A 258 -37.84 21.52 20.51
C SER A 258 -36.96 22.70 20.07
N TYR A 259 -37.54 23.72 19.42
CA TYR A 259 -36.84 24.95 19.08
C TYR A 259 -36.28 25.67 20.32
N ASN A 260 -37.10 25.85 21.36
CA ASN A 260 -36.70 26.53 22.59
C ASN A 260 -35.56 25.78 23.30
N VAL A 261 -35.64 24.46 23.41
CA VAL A 261 -34.59 23.63 24.03
C VAL A 261 -33.27 23.73 23.27
N ASN A 262 -33.28 23.59 21.94
CA ASN A 262 -32.05 23.69 21.15
C ASN A 262 -31.46 25.12 21.17
N SER A 263 -32.31 26.15 21.13
CA SER A 263 -31.89 27.55 21.27
C SER A 263 -31.27 27.83 22.64
N HIS A 264 -31.85 27.27 23.69
CA HIS A 264 -31.31 27.35 25.04
C HIS A 264 -29.92 26.70 25.13
N LEU A 265 -29.77 25.47 24.64
CA LEU A 265 -28.49 24.75 24.63
C LEU A 265 -27.43 25.48 23.84
N ALA A 266 -27.79 26.05 22.67
CA ALA A 266 -26.89 26.89 21.89
C ALA A 266 -26.45 28.14 22.68
N ALA A 267 -27.37 28.81 23.38
CA ALA A 267 -27.05 29.96 24.20
C ALA A 267 -26.14 29.61 25.40
N VAL A 268 -26.40 28.49 26.08
CA VAL A 268 -25.56 27.99 27.19
C VAL A 268 -24.15 27.71 26.71
N ASN A 269 -24.01 26.99 25.59
CA ASN A 269 -22.69 26.66 25.06
C ASN A 269 -21.97 27.88 24.48
N ARG A 270 -22.68 28.86 23.93
CA ARG A 270 -22.09 30.15 23.54
C ARG A 270 -21.53 30.90 24.76
N HIS A 271 -22.28 30.93 25.86
CA HIS A 271 -21.80 31.50 27.12
C HIS A 271 -20.55 30.76 27.63
N ARG A 272 -20.57 29.42 27.66
CA ARG A 272 -19.41 28.60 28.07
C ARG A 272 -18.18 28.85 27.19
N THR A 273 -18.38 28.99 25.88
CA THR A 273 -17.31 29.32 24.93
C THR A 273 -16.70 30.69 25.26
N ALA A 274 -17.54 31.70 25.52
CA ALA A 274 -17.07 33.03 25.89
C ALA A 274 -16.30 33.02 27.21
N VAL A 275 -16.80 32.32 28.24
CA VAL A 275 -16.10 32.14 29.53
C VAL A 275 -14.76 31.41 29.34
N ALA A 276 -14.70 30.42 28.45
CA ALA A 276 -13.47 29.69 28.18
C ALA A 276 -12.42 30.54 27.47
N GLY A 277 -12.86 31.37 26.52
CA GLY A 277 -11.99 32.35 25.86
C GLY A 277 -11.46 33.40 26.84
N THR A 278 -12.32 33.98 27.69
CA THR A 278 -11.86 34.96 28.69
C THR A 278 -10.94 34.34 29.73
N LEU A 279 -11.16 33.07 30.10
CA LEU A 279 -10.25 32.33 30.97
C LEU A 279 -8.90 32.08 30.31
N GLU A 280 -8.86 31.74 29.02
CA GLU A 280 -7.61 31.60 28.25
C GLU A 280 -6.81 32.91 28.23
N ASP A 281 -7.47 34.04 27.91
CA ASP A 281 -6.86 35.36 27.85
C ASP A 281 -6.38 35.84 29.24
N PHE A 282 -7.14 35.55 30.29
CA PHE A 282 -6.77 35.91 31.65
C PHE A 282 -5.57 35.09 32.15
N LEU A 283 -5.58 33.77 31.96
CA LEU A 283 -4.46 32.90 32.35
C LEU A 283 -3.18 33.24 31.57
N ALA A 284 -3.32 33.73 30.33
CA ALA A 284 -2.18 34.22 29.55
C ALA A 284 -1.60 35.54 30.08
N SER A 285 -2.42 36.41 30.68
CA SER A 285 -2.01 37.74 31.14
C SER A 285 -1.61 37.81 32.63
N ASN A 286 -2.17 36.95 33.48
CA ASN A 286 -1.97 37.01 34.94
C ASN A 286 -1.73 35.62 35.57
N PRO A 287 -0.51 35.06 35.48
CA PRO A 287 -0.21 33.72 35.99
C PRO A 287 -0.36 33.56 37.52
N SER A 288 -0.29 34.66 38.28
CA SER A 288 -0.32 34.66 39.75
C SER A 288 -1.72 34.43 40.36
N ALA A 289 -2.81 34.62 39.60
CA ALA A 289 -4.19 34.49 40.07
C ALA A 289 -4.92 33.24 39.50
N THR A 290 -4.15 32.23 39.08
CA THR A 290 -4.64 31.08 38.32
C THR A 290 -5.69 30.25 39.07
N GLY A 291 -5.51 29.98 40.36
CA GLY A 291 -6.39 29.08 41.13
C GLY A 291 -7.82 29.61 41.30
N GLU A 292 -7.96 30.86 41.76
CA GLU A 292 -9.26 31.48 41.99
C GLU A 292 -10.01 31.73 40.68
N MET A 293 -9.31 32.15 39.62
CA MET A 293 -9.92 32.37 38.32
C MET A 293 -10.33 31.06 37.64
N LEU A 294 -9.54 29.98 37.77
CA LEU A 294 -9.95 28.65 37.30
C LEU A 294 -11.20 28.17 38.02
N GLN A 295 -11.30 28.38 39.34
CA GLN A 295 -12.47 28.03 40.12
C GLN A 295 -13.71 28.83 39.67
N ASN A 296 -13.60 30.16 39.60
CA ASN A 296 -14.69 31.04 39.16
C ASN A 296 -15.10 30.79 37.71
N GLY A 297 -14.14 30.53 36.82
CA GLY A 297 -14.38 30.17 35.42
C GLY A 297 -15.08 28.82 35.29
N THR A 298 -14.66 27.82 36.07
CA THR A 298 -15.32 26.50 36.12
C THR A 298 -16.75 26.63 36.63
N ASP A 299 -16.96 27.39 37.71
CA ASP A 299 -18.29 27.65 38.25
C ASP A 299 -19.17 28.37 37.21
N ALA A 300 -18.66 29.38 36.51
CA ALA A 300 -19.39 30.08 35.46
C ALA A 300 -19.72 29.18 34.24
N MET A 301 -18.86 28.22 33.89
CA MET A 301 -19.12 27.28 32.80
C MET A 301 -20.16 26.21 33.16
N PHE A 302 -20.07 25.64 34.37
CA PHE A 302 -20.81 24.42 34.70
C PHE A 302 -22.02 24.66 35.60
N LYS A 303 -22.12 25.80 36.29
CA LYS A 303 -23.32 26.13 37.06
C LYS A 303 -24.50 26.37 36.13
N HIS A 304 -25.63 25.74 36.44
CA HIS A 304 -26.86 25.90 35.66
C HIS A 304 -27.35 27.36 35.68
N ALA A 305 -27.09 28.10 34.61
CA ALA A 305 -27.67 29.41 34.38
C ALA A 305 -29.02 29.26 33.65
N ALA A 306 -30.09 29.80 34.22
CA ALA A 306 -31.38 29.88 33.53
C ALA A 306 -31.29 31.00 32.47
N ILE A 307 -30.96 30.63 31.24
CA ILE A 307 -30.95 31.55 30.09
C ILE A 307 -32.35 31.59 29.49
N GLY A 308 -32.88 32.80 29.24
CA GLY A 308 -34.30 33.17 29.03
C GLY A 308 -35.18 32.43 28.02
N PHE A 309 -34.71 31.31 27.45
CA PHE A 309 -35.49 30.37 26.65
C PHE A 309 -36.29 29.35 27.47
N ILE A 310 -35.92 29.12 28.74
CA ILE A 310 -36.70 28.34 29.70
C ILE A 310 -37.32 29.33 30.68
N THR A 311 -38.58 29.72 30.46
CA THR A 311 -39.34 30.47 31.47
C THR A 311 -39.49 29.61 32.73
N LYS A 312 -39.43 30.21 33.93
CA LYS A 312 -39.57 29.51 35.24
C LYS A 312 -40.74 28.52 35.30
N ALA A 313 -41.79 28.72 34.50
CA ALA A 313 -42.92 27.80 34.35
C ALA A 313 -42.55 26.39 33.84
N GLU A 314 -41.48 26.23 33.06
CA GLU A 314 -41.00 24.90 32.60
C GLU A 314 -40.09 24.20 33.62
N LYS A 315 -39.55 24.93 34.60
CA LYS A 315 -38.80 24.31 35.70
C LYS A 315 -39.72 23.58 36.69
N ASP A 316 -40.98 24.02 36.76
CA ASP A 316 -42.06 23.43 37.55
C ASP A 316 -43.08 22.65 36.72
N SER A 317 -42.88 22.48 35.40
CA SER A 317 -43.74 21.63 34.58
C SER A 317 -43.44 20.14 34.81
N GLY A 318 -43.63 19.68 36.05
CA GLY A 318 -44.08 18.33 36.29
C GLY A 318 -45.31 18.12 35.40
N ASN A 319 -45.24 17.13 34.53
CA ASN A 319 -46.31 16.79 33.59
C ASN A 319 -47.66 16.82 34.34
N PRO A 320 -48.64 17.67 33.97
CA PRO A 320 -49.88 17.81 34.75
C PRO A 320 -50.61 16.47 34.95
N LEU A 321 -50.44 15.56 33.99
CA LEU A 321 -50.94 14.18 34.08
C LEU A 321 -50.20 13.35 35.15
N LEU A 322 -48.88 13.50 35.29
CA LEU A 322 -48.13 12.88 36.38
C LEU A 322 -48.48 13.51 37.72
N GLU A 323 -48.75 14.80 37.79
CA GLU A 323 -49.15 15.47 39.04
C GLU A 323 -50.54 15.02 39.53
N ILE A 324 -51.49 14.84 38.59
CA ILE A 324 -52.81 14.25 38.87
C ILE A 324 -52.65 12.78 39.30
N VAL A 325 -51.85 11.98 38.59
CA VAL A 325 -51.59 10.58 38.98
C VAL A 325 -50.95 10.52 40.35
N ASN A 326 -49.94 11.35 40.64
CA ASN A 326 -49.25 11.35 41.93
C ASN A 326 -50.12 11.86 43.09
N LYS A 327 -51.06 12.79 42.84
CA LYS A 327 -52.10 13.18 43.82
C LYS A 327 -53.10 12.06 44.11
N ILE A 328 -53.36 11.18 43.14
CA ILE A 328 -54.27 10.03 43.30
C ILE A 328 -53.54 8.85 43.96
N THR A 329 -52.26 8.60 43.64
CA THR A 329 -51.49 7.49 44.22
C THR A 329 -50.84 7.80 45.56
N ASN A 330 -50.53 9.06 45.88
CA ASN A 330 -49.99 9.48 47.18
C ASN A 330 -50.74 10.71 47.70
N PRO A 331 -51.99 10.56 48.17
CA PRO A 331 -52.63 11.61 48.95
C PRO A 331 -51.82 11.80 50.24
N LYS A 332 -51.20 12.97 50.41
CA LYS A 332 -50.65 13.34 51.72
C LYS A 332 -51.80 13.33 52.73
N PRO A 333 -51.67 12.64 53.88
CA PRO A 333 -52.59 12.84 54.98
C PRO A 333 -52.37 14.25 55.55
N ASP A 334 -53.46 14.99 55.74
CA ASP A 334 -53.47 16.27 56.46
C ASP A 334 -53.05 16.09 57.93
#